data_AF-A0A158K6X8-F1
#
_entry.id   AF-A0A158K6X8-F1
#
_cell.length_a   1.000
_cell.length_b   1.000
_cell.length_c   1.000
_cell.angle_alpha   90.00
_cell.angle_beta   90.00
_cell.angle_gamma   90.00
#
_symmetry.space_group_name_H-M   'P 1'
#
loop_
_entity.id
_entity.type
_entity.pdbx_description
1 polymer ?
#
loop_
_entity_poly.entity_id
_entity_poly.type
_entity_poly.pdbx_seq_one_letter_code
_entity_poly.pdbx_strand_id
1 'polypeptide(L)'
;MNPEKRGTKAAAHYSLMVGPGASHVLRMRLVRDTREHEASAENGYSEAFGSGYDETLKTRHREADEFYAKVIPASLDADETNVMRQALAGMMWSKQFYYYDVDRWLTERGSDPFDPKRRAPRNYHWHHMYNADIVSMPDKWEYPWYATWDLAFHVLALTLVDEDFGKQQLDLMLRERYLHPSGQLPAYEWNFGDVNPPVHAWATIFAYRLEQYRYGRGDLVWLERSFHKLLLNFTWWVNRKDREGNNVFEGGFLGLDNIGVFDRSAPLPTGGYLEQADGTAWMALFCQNMLEIAVQLALNNPAYVDMCVKFVSHFLWIASSMLRTGEGSGMWDEEDGFFYDVLRLPDGRAERLKVRSMVGLLPLCAVTSFDGALTERYPDAFENLKRFFAARPQIMASIHDMTSKGVADRRLASILNEKNLRRVLSKMLDENEFLSPHGIRSLSRYHADHPYVYRMGEQEYRVAYLPAESDTGMFGGNSNWRGPVWMPVNGLIIRALLQYFSYYGNDFKVECPTGSGHRMTLYEVAEEITRRLSSIFLRNSDGHRPVHGGNRKFQEDPHWRDCLLFYEYFHGDNGAGLGASHQTGWTGIISRAMHLFATTTPEQFLQAGRAAAFIELPVAGADAASG
;
A
#
# COMPACT_ATOMS: atom_id res chain seq x y z
N MET A 1 26.34 13.97 -25.62
CA MET A 1 26.76 15.36 -25.31
C MET A 1 26.28 16.26 -26.45
N ASN A 2 25.57 17.35 -26.16
CA ASN A 2 25.22 18.33 -27.19
C ASN A 2 26.53 18.99 -27.70
N PRO A 3 26.86 18.92 -29.01
CA PRO A 3 28.06 19.56 -29.57
C PRO A 3 28.14 21.06 -29.28
N GLU A 4 26.99 21.73 -29.15
CA GLU A 4 26.89 23.16 -28.82
C GLU A 4 27.07 23.47 -27.32
N LYS A 5 27.28 22.45 -26.48
CA LYS A 5 27.41 22.58 -25.01
C LYS A 5 26.24 23.30 -24.34
N ARG A 6 25.02 23.15 -24.89
CA ARG A 6 23.76 23.66 -24.33
C ARG A 6 22.85 22.52 -23.90
N GLY A 7 22.15 22.68 -22.78
CA GLY A 7 21.17 21.70 -22.32
C GLY A 7 20.69 21.98 -20.90
N THR A 8 19.70 21.21 -20.47
CA THR A 8 19.12 21.25 -19.11
C THR A 8 19.80 20.31 -18.12
N LYS A 9 20.74 19.49 -18.60
CA LYS A 9 21.55 18.57 -17.79
C LYS A 9 23.03 18.87 -18.05
N ALA A 10 23.82 18.85 -16.97
CA ALA A 10 25.27 18.95 -17.01
C ALA A 10 25.87 17.83 -16.17
N ALA A 11 27.08 17.39 -16.52
CA ALA A 11 27.85 16.43 -15.75
C ALA A 11 29.31 16.83 -15.75
N ALA A 12 29.99 16.67 -14.62
CA ALA A 12 31.44 16.75 -14.57
C ALA A 12 32.03 15.43 -15.08
N HIS A 13 33.00 15.50 -15.99
CA HIS A 13 33.66 14.31 -16.55
C HIS A 13 35.12 14.27 -16.10
N TYR A 14 35.48 13.26 -15.31
CA TYR A 14 36.82 13.03 -14.81
C TYR A 14 37.36 11.73 -15.40
N SER A 15 38.59 11.75 -15.91
CA SER A 15 39.30 10.56 -16.39
C SER A 15 40.40 10.20 -15.41
N LEU A 16 40.29 9.04 -14.76
CA LEU A 16 41.22 8.56 -13.75
C LEU A 16 41.74 7.17 -14.14
N MET A 17 43.02 6.91 -13.89
CA MET A 17 43.60 5.57 -13.98
C MET A 17 43.78 5.04 -12.55
N VAL A 18 43.06 3.98 -12.19
CA VAL A 18 43.10 3.36 -10.86
C VAL A 18 43.67 1.95 -11.01
N GLY A 19 44.80 1.68 -10.35
CA GLY A 19 45.44 0.36 -10.37
C GLY A 19 44.66 -0.71 -9.58
N PRO A 20 44.97 -2.01 -9.77
CA PRO A 20 44.33 -3.08 -9.00
C PRO A 20 44.48 -2.88 -7.49
N GLY A 21 43.36 -2.94 -6.75
CA GLY A 21 43.33 -2.71 -5.30
C GLY A 21 43.60 -1.26 -4.86
N ALA A 22 43.88 -0.34 -5.79
CA ALA A 22 44.05 1.07 -5.48
C ALA A 22 42.69 1.79 -5.39
N SER A 23 42.64 2.88 -4.63
CA SER A 23 41.48 3.77 -4.54
C SER A 23 41.87 5.20 -4.89
N HIS A 24 40.97 5.93 -5.54
CA HIS A 24 41.11 7.36 -5.77
C HIS A 24 39.85 8.08 -5.27
N VAL A 25 40.02 9.24 -4.63
CA VAL A 25 38.91 9.98 -4.02
C VAL A 25 38.82 11.36 -4.67
N LEU A 26 37.69 11.65 -5.30
CA LEU A 26 37.35 12.98 -5.79
C LEU A 26 36.45 13.68 -4.77
N ARG A 27 36.95 14.77 -4.18
CA ARG A 27 36.16 15.63 -3.27
C ARG A 27 35.57 16.77 -4.08
N MET A 28 34.24 16.91 -4.06
CA MET A 28 33.51 17.91 -4.83
C MET A 28 32.55 18.69 -3.92
N ARG A 29 32.39 19.97 -4.20
CA ARG A 29 31.42 20.85 -3.53
C ARG A 29 30.75 21.73 -4.58
N LEU A 30 29.42 21.69 -4.63
CA LEU A 30 28.67 22.66 -5.42
C LEU A 30 28.65 23.99 -4.66
N VAL A 31 29.09 25.05 -5.33
CA VAL A 31 29.06 26.42 -4.81
C VAL A 31 28.28 27.29 -5.79
N ARG A 32 27.56 28.29 -5.27
CA ARG A 32 26.94 29.30 -6.11
C ARG A 32 28.04 30.19 -6.67
N ASP A 33 28.03 30.41 -7.97
CA ASP A 33 28.93 31.36 -8.62
C ASP A 33 28.57 32.79 -8.16
N THR A 34 29.27 33.27 -7.13
CA THR A 34 29.20 34.65 -6.66
C THR A 34 30.61 35.25 -6.72
N ARG A 35 30.72 36.48 -7.23
CA ARG A 35 31.99 37.22 -7.34
C ARG A 35 32.74 37.38 -6.01
N GLU A 36 32.08 37.17 -4.87
CA GLU A 36 32.70 37.12 -3.53
C GLU A 36 33.58 35.87 -3.30
N HIS A 37 33.35 34.76 -4.01
CA HIS A 37 34.16 33.54 -3.90
C HIS A 37 35.50 33.61 -4.67
N GLU A 38 35.67 34.57 -5.57
CA GLU A 38 36.95 34.82 -6.25
C GLU A 38 37.97 35.49 -5.30
N ALA A 39 37.50 36.32 -4.37
CA ALA A 39 38.35 37.02 -3.40
C ALA A 39 38.85 36.13 -2.24
N SER A 40 38.14 35.03 -1.94
CA SER A 40 38.56 34.02 -0.95
C SER A 40 39.41 32.89 -1.56
N ALA A 41 39.68 32.93 -2.87
CA ALA A 41 40.34 31.86 -3.60
C ALA A 41 41.81 31.62 -3.22
N GLU A 42 42.52 32.64 -2.71
CA GLU A 42 43.93 32.51 -2.34
C GLU A 42 44.15 31.71 -1.04
N ASN A 43 43.14 31.59 -0.15
CA ASN A 43 43.24 30.84 1.12
C ASN A 43 42.07 29.87 1.41
N GLY A 44 40.87 30.08 0.87
CA GLY A 44 39.61 29.44 1.30
C GLY A 44 39.24 28.11 0.63
N TYR A 45 39.76 27.79 -0.56
CA TYR A 45 39.47 26.48 -1.20
C TYR A 45 40.25 25.33 -0.55
N SER A 46 41.42 25.60 0.05
CA SER A 46 42.20 24.56 0.74
C SER A 46 41.54 24.10 2.04
N GLU A 47 40.83 24.99 2.75
CA GLU A 47 40.08 24.65 3.97
C GLU A 47 38.80 23.84 3.68
N ALA A 48 38.14 24.10 2.54
CA ALA A 48 36.87 23.44 2.19
C ALA A 48 36.98 21.91 2.07
N PHE A 49 38.18 21.40 1.76
CA PHE A 49 38.50 19.97 1.68
C PHE A 49 39.64 19.58 2.64
N GLY A 50 39.96 20.43 3.62
CA GLY A 50 40.92 20.18 4.69
C GLY A 50 40.35 19.30 5.81
N SER A 51 40.91 19.36 7.02
CA SER A 51 40.48 18.55 8.16
C SER A 51 39.00 18.72 8.52
N GLY A 52 38.45 19.92 8.35
CA GLY A 52 37.02 20.20 8.59
C GLY A 52 36.06 19.40 7.70
N TYR A 53 36.48 19.04 6.48
CA TYR A 53 35.69 18.17 5.60
C TYR A 53 35.58 16.74 6.15
N ASP A 54 36.73 16.15 6.51
CA ASP A 54 36.79 14.79 7.05
C ASP A 54 36.07 14.71 8.41
N GLU A 55 36.21 15.75 9.25
CA GLU A 55 35.49 15.88 10.52
C GLU A 55 33.97 15.98 10.31
N THR A 56 33.54 16.73 9.29
CA THR A 56 32.12 16.85 8.92
C THR A 56 31.56 15.51 8.48
N LEU A 57 32.23 14.78 7.58
CA LEU A 57 31.76 13.45 7.16
C LEU A 57 31.68 12.48 8.35
N LYS A 58 32.72 12.41 9.18
CA LYS A 58 32.70 11.57 10.40
C LYS A 58 31.54 11.93 11.33
N THR A 59 31.32 13.23 11.53
CA THR A 59 30.22 13.71 12.36
C THR A 59 28.85 13.34 11.77
N ARG A 60 28.63 13.53 10.47
CA ARG A 60 27.38 13.14 9.80
C ARG A 60 27.14 11.62 9.83
N HIS A 61 28.20 10.82 9.70
CA HIS A 61 28.10 9.36 9.87
C HIS A 61 27.64 9.00 11.29
N ARG A 62 28.29 9.55 12.32
CA ARG A 62 27.93 9.32 13.72
C ARG A 62 26.50 9.77 14.03
N GLU A 63 26.11 10.96 13.59
CA GLU A 63 24.74 11.47 13.78
C GLU A 63 23.70 10.58 13.08
N ALA A 64 24.01 10.03 11.89
CA ALA A 64 23.13 9.08 11.24
C ALA A 64 23.01 7.78 12.04
N ASP A 65 24.13 7.25 12.57
CA ASP A 65 24.12 6.07 13.44
C ASP A 65 23.29 6.31 14.71
N GLU A 66 23.49 7.44 15.39
CA GLU A 66 22.74 7.85 16.58
C GLU A 66 21.24 8.06 16.29
N PHE A 67 20.90 8.59 15.11
CA PHE A 67 19.51 8.74 14.69
C PHE A 67 18.84 7.38 14.46
N TYR A 68 19.47 6.49 13.67
CA TYR A 68 18.88 5.18 13.38
C TYR A 68 18.83 4.29 14.63
N ALA A 69 19.77 4.42 15.57
CA ALA A 69 19.71 3.72 16.86
C ALA A 69 18.48 4.10 17.72
N LYS A 70 17.87 5.27 17.49
CA LYS A 70 16.62 5.68 18.15
C LYS A 70 15.36 5.23 17.40
N VAL A 71 15.46 5.05 16.08
CA VAL A 71 14.33 4.66 15.21
C VAL A 71 14.16 3.15 15.15
N ILE A 72 15.28 2.41 15.14
CA ILE A 72 15.30 0.95 15.00
C ILE A 72 15.19 0.33 16.40
N PRO A 73 14.23 -0.57 16.66
CA PRO A 73 14.05 -1.19 17.97
C PRO A 73 15.29 -1.99 18.39
N ALA A 74 15.69 -1.84 19.65
CA ALA A 74 16.86 -2.52 20.21
C ALA A 74 16.70 -4.05 20.35
N SER A 75 15.48 -4.56 20.19
CA SER A 75 15.17 -6.00 20.18
C SER A 75 15.57 -6.69 18.87
N LEU A 76 15.78 -5.93 17.79
CA LEU A 76 16.22 -6.47 16.50
C LEU A 76 17.71 -6.81 16.51
N ASP A 77 18.08 -7.91 15.86
CA ASP A 77 19.47 -8.30 15.71
C ASP A 77 20.24 -7.43 14.71
N ALA A 78 21.53 -7.72 14.50
CA ALA A 78 22.38 -6.94 13.61
C ALA A 78 21.96 -7.04 12.13
N ASP A 79 21.42 -8.19 11.69
CA ASP A 79 20.97 -8.37 10.31
C ASP A 79 19.62 -7.68 10.08
N GLU A 80 18.70 -7.82 11.02
CA GLU A 80 17.41 -7.13 11.02
C GLU A 80 17.58 -5.61 11.05
N THR A 81 18.49 -5.11 11.88
CA THR A 81 18.87 -3.69 11.93
C THR A 81 19.41 -3.22 10.58
N ASN A 82 20.24 -4.03 9.92
CA ASN A 82 20.79 -3.69 8.60
C ASN A 82 19.68 -3.63 7.52
N VAL A 83 18.75 -4.58 7.52
CA VAL A 83 17.58 -4.58 6.61
C VAL A 83 16.74 -3.31 6.83
N MET A 84 16.36 -3.03 8.08
CA MET A 84 15.51 -1.89 8.41
C MET A 84 16.17 -0.56 8.03
N ARG A 85 17.47 -0.39 8.33
CA ARG A 85 18.22 0.81 7.96
C ARG A 85 18.28 1.02 6.46
N GLN A 86 18.54 -0.03 5.67
CA GLN A 86 18.61 0.09 4.21
C GLN A 86 17.25 0.34 3.57
N ALA A 87 16.17 -0.24 4.10
CA ALA A 87 14.81 0.05 3.65
C ALA A 87 14.48 1.53 3.82
N LEU A 88 14.72 2.09 5.02
CA LEU A 88 14.47 3.50 5.32
C LEU A 88 15.39 4.44 4.53
N ALA A 89 16.68 4.11 4.40
CA ALA A 89 17.61 4.88 3.59
C ALA A 89 17.19 4.89 2.10
N GLY A 90 16.70 3.76 1.58
CA GLY A 90 16.17 3.67 0.22
C GLY A 90 14.94 4.56 -0.01
N MET A 91 14.01 4.61 0.95
CA MET A 91 12.87 5.55 0.88
C MET A 91 13.33 7.01 0.73
N MET A 92 14.37 7.40 1.49
CA MET A 92 14.95 8.75 1.43
C MET A 92 15.71 8.99 0.13
N TRP A 93 16.36 7.96 -0.41
CA TRP A 93 17.09 8.03 -1.66
C TRP A 93 16.17 8.18 -2.89
N SER A 94 14.97 7.61 -2.83
CA SER A 94 13.97 7.65 -3.90
C SER A 94 13.21 8.98 -4.01
N LYS A 95 13.50 9.97 -3.15
CA LYS A 95 12.97 11.34 -3.31
C LYS A 95 13.54 11.99 -4.58
N GLN A 96 12.67 12.56 -5.42
CA GLN A 96 13.07 13.26 -6.64
C GLN A 96 12.31 14.57 -6.83
N PHE A 97 12.99 15.60 -7.31
CA PHE A 97 12.30 16.78 -7.83
C PHE A 97 11.64 16.44 -9.17
N TYR A 98 10.32 16.51 -9.21
CA TYR A 98 9.51 16.13 -10.36
C TYR A 98 8.85 17.37 -10.96
N TYR A 99 9.34 17.79 -12.13
CA TYR A 99 8.81 18.92 -12.89
C TYR A 99 8.08 18.44 -14.13
N TYR A 100 6.77 18.69 -14.18
CA TYR A 100 5.94 18.39 -15.34
C TYR A 100 4.77 19.36 -15.45
N ASP A 101 4.89 20.30 -16.39
CA ASP A 101 3.84 21.20 -16.85
C ASP A 101 3.03 20.50 -17.96
N VAL A 102 1.86 19.97 -17.59
CA VAL A 102 1.04 19.15 -18.48
C VAL A 102 0.39 20.01 -19.56
N ASP A 103 -0.05 21.23 -19.23
CA ASP A 103 -0.65 22.15 -20.19
C ASP A 103 0.32 22.49 -21.32
N ARG A 104 1.56 22.82 -20.95
CA ARG A 104 2.62 23.08 -21.92
C ARG A 104 2.87 21.86 -22.81
N TRP A 105 2.98 20.67 -22.22
CA TRP A 105 3.21 19.43 -22.97
C TRP A 105 2.08 19.10 -23.96
N LEU A 106 0.83 19.38 -23.57
CA LEU A 106 -0.38 19.22 -24.39
C LEU A 106 -0.43 20.24 -25.53
N THR A 107 -0.16 21.51 -25.21
CA THR A 107 -0.13 22.63 -26.18
C THR A 107 0.93 22.42 -27.24
N GLU A 108 2.14 21.98 -26.87
CA GLU A 108 3.22 21.63 -27.80
C GLU A 108 2.85 20.48 -28.75
N ARG A 109 1.79 19.72 -28.45
CA ARG A 109 1.21 18.66 -29.29
C ARG A 109 -0.10 19.06 -29.97
N GLY A 110 -0.47 20.33 -29.90
CA GLY A 110 -1.67 20.89 -30.52
C GLY A 110 -2.97 20.45 -29.87
N SER A 111 -2.95 19.98 -28.63
CA SER A 111 -4.15 19.73 -27.82
C SER A 111 -4.55 21.03 -27.13
N ASP A 112 -5.76 21.51 -27.39
CA ASP A 112 -6.33 22.73 -26.80
C ASP A 112 -7.57 22.34 -26.00
N PRO A 113 -7.72 22.77 -24.73
CA PRO A 113 -8.88 22.42 -23.91
C PRO A 113 -10.21 22.94 -24.50
N PHE A 114 -10.17 23.92 -25.41
CA PHE A 114 -11.34 24.53 -26.06
C PHE A 114 -11.56 24.07 -27.51
N ASP A 115 -10.62 23.32 -28.13
CA ASP A 115 -10.78 22.75 -29.47
C ASP A 115 -10.83 21.21 -29.43
N PRO A 116 -12.01 20.59 -29.62
CA PRO A 116 -12.14 19.13 -29.54
C PRO A 116 -11.50 18.38 -30.71
N LYS A 117 -11.04 19.06 -31.78
CA LYS A 117 -10.58 18.43 -33.02
C LYS A 117 -9.20 17.80 -32.92
N ARG A 118 -8.35 18.26 -32.00
CA ARG A 118 -6.99 17.72 -31.81
C ARG A 118 -6.80 17.31 -30.36
N ARG A 119 -6.41 16.05 -30.16
CA ARG A 119 -6.17 15.46 -28.84
C ARG A 119 -4.77 14.88 -28.79
N ALA A 120 -4.06 15.15 -27.71
CA ALA A 120 -2.80 14.49 -27.41
C ALA A 120 -3.04 12.98 -27.13
N PRO A 121 -2.02 12.11 -27.32
CA PRO A 121 -2.18 10.67 -27.15
C PRO A 121 -2.43 10.23 -25.70
N ARG A 122 -2.07 11.05 -24.70
CA ARG A 122 -2.35 10.80 -23.28
C ARG A 122 -2.74 12.10 -22.57
N ASN A 123 -3.40 11.96 -21.43
CA ASN A 123 -3.64 13.02 -20.44
C ASN A 123 -4.35 14.30 -20.97
N TYR A 124 -5.04 14.25 -22.11
CA TYR A 124 -5.62 15.45 -22.74
C TYR A 124 -6.73 16.13 -21.92
N HIS A 125 -7.26 15.49 -20.87
CA HIS A 125 -8.21 16.10 -19.92
C HIS A 125 -7.52 16.80 -18.74
N TRP A 126 -6.19 16.78 -18.66
CA TRP A 126 -5.42 17.18 -17.47
C TRP A 126 -4.65 18.48 -17.65
N HIS A 127 -5.17 19.43 -18.44
CA HIS A 127 -4.57 20.75 -18.67
C HIS A 127 -4.30 21.56 -17.40
N HIS A 128 -5.02 21.32 -16.30
CA HIS A 128 -4.80 22.02 -15.03
C HIS A 128 -3.56 21.51 -14.26
N MET A 129 -3.01 20.36 -14.64
CA MET A 129 -1.99 19.69 -13.84
C MET A 129 -0.62 20.34 -14.00
N TYR A 130 -0.01 20.64 -12.86
CA TYR A 130 1.33 21.23 -12.79
C TYR A 130 2.11 20.63 -11.62
N ASN A 131 3.18 19.90 -11.95
CA ASN A 131 4.06 19.24 -11.00
C ASN A 131 5.37 20.02 -10.89
N ALA A 132 5.79 20.39 -9.67
CA ALA A 132 7.07 21.06 -9.43
C ALA A 132 7.48 20.87 -7.96
N ASP A 133 7.52 19.62 -7.50
CA ASP A 133 7.71 19.27 -6.09
C ASP A 133 8.71 18.14 -5.92
N ILE A 134 9.22 17.96 -4.69
CA ILE A 134 9.95 16.74 -4.33
C ILE A 134 8.93 15.65 -4.00
N VAL A 135 8.95 14.58 -4.78
CA VAL A 135 8.02 13.46 -4.67
C VAL A 135 8.77 12.17 -4.35
N SER A 136 8.19 11.31 -3.53
CA SER A 136 8.71 9.96 -3.26
C SER A 136 8.36 9.04 -4.42
N MET A 137 9.37 8.55 -5.14
CA MET A 137 9.15 7.67 -6.29
C MET A 137 9.10 6.19 -5.87
N PRO A 138 8.35 5.33 -6.59
CA PRO A 138 8.38 3.89 -6.38
C PRO A 138 9.80 3.33 -6.51
N ASP A 139 10.49 3.71 -7.59
CA ASP A 139 11.86 3.34 -7.92
C ASP A 139 12.59 4.57 -8.49
N LYS A 140 13.85 4.80 -8.13
CA LYS A 140 14.57 6.01 -8.59
C LYS A 140 14.93 5.98 -10.09
N TRP A 141 15.11 4.79 -10.65
CA TRP A 141 15.72 4.54 -11.94
C TRP A 141 14.71 4.08 -12.99
N GLU A 142 13.95 3.04 -12.68
CA GLU A 142 12.99 2.40 -13.62
C GLU A 142 11.64 3.10 -13.60
N TYR A 143 11.21 3.56 -12.42
CA TYR A 143 9.97 4.30 -12.24
C TYR A 143 10.21 5.73 -11.74
N PRO A 144 10.94 6.60 -12.48
CA PRO A 144 11.26 7.98 -12.07
C PRO A 144 10.05 8.93 -12.22
N TRP A 145 8.86 8.44 -11.88
CA TRP A 145 7.56 9.09 -11.94
C TRP A 145 6.71 8.54 -10.78
N TYR A 146 5.72 9.29 -10.32
CA TYR A 146 4.92 8.90 -9.16
C TYR A 146 3.67 8.12 -9.57
N ALA A 147 3.28 7.17 -8.73
CA ALA A 147 1.92 6.65 -8.68
C ALA A 147 1.27 7.02 -7.34
N THR A 148 0.03 7.51 -7.39
CA THR A 148 -0.65 7.99 -6.18
C THR A 148 -0.92 6.88 -5.16
N TRP A 149 -1.18 5.66 -5.61
CA TRP A 149 -1.45 4.56 -4.67
C TRP A 149 -0.16 4.07 -4.00
N ASP A 150 0.96 3.99 -4.71
CA ASP A 150 2.30 3.73 -4.15
C ASP A 150 2.63 4.69 -3.02
N LEU A 151 2.41 6.00 -3.24
CA LEU A 151 2.67 7.04 -2.24
C LEU A 151 1.97 6.77 -0.91
N ALA A 152 0.75 6.22 -0.92
CA ALA A 152 0.03 5.88 0.31
C ALA A 152 0.79 4.81 1.13
N PHE A 153 1.42 3.84 0.47
CA PHE A 153 2.26 2.84 1.14
C PHE A 153 3.62 3.40 1.55
N HIS A 154 4.22 4.29 0.73
CA HIS A 154 5.49 4.95 1.06
C HIS A 154 5.42 5.68 2.39
N VAL A 155 4.31 6.35 2.66
CA VAL A 155 4.07 7.12 3.89
C VAL A 155 4.20 6.26 5.14
N LEU A 156 3.83 4.98 5.10
CA LEU A 156 3.94 4.09 6.26
C LEU A 156 5.39 3.90 6.70
N ALA A 157 6.30 3.76 5.74
CA ALA A 157 7.73 3.65 5.99
C ALA A 157 8.38 5.01 6.25
N LEU A 158 8.09 6.03 5.42
CA LEU A 158 8.64 7.38 5.54
C LEU A 158 8.40 7.99 6.92
N THR A 159 7.21 7.77 7.48
CA THR A 159 6.84 8.33 8.79
C THR A 159 7.62 7.73 9.97
N LEU A 160 8.44 6.70 9.77
CA LEU A 160 9.42 6.28 10.79
C LEU A 160 10.57 7.28 10.93
N VAL A 161 10.91 8.01 9.86
CA VAL A 161 12.11 8.87 9.81
C VAL A 161 11.81 10.33 9.46
N ASP A 162 10.68 10.61 8.80
CA ASP A 162 10.32 11.92 8.27
C ASP A 162 8.78 12.03 8.12
N GLU A 163 8.11 12.30 9.24
CA GLU A 163 6.64 12.44 9.30
C GLU A 163 6.12 13.60 8.46
N ASP A 164 6.81 14.73 8.49
CA ASP A 164 6.44 15.94 7.75
C ASP A 164 6.45 15.67 6.25
N PHE A 165 7.50 15.03 5.73
CA PHE A 165 7.54 14.67 4.32
C PHE A 165 6.44 13.68 3.95
N GLY A 166 6.18 12.65 4.77
CA GLY A 166 5.09 11.71 4.53
C GLY A 166 3.72 12.42 4.45
N LYS A 167 3.43 13.32 5.38
CA LYS A 167 2.20 14.12 5.39
C LYS A 167 2.11 15.04 4.17
N GLN A 168 3.23 15.65 3.75
CA GLN A 168 3.30 16.46 2.53
C GLN A 168 3.01 15.64 1.28
N GLN A 169 3.47 14.39 1.16
CA GLN A 169 3.18 13.54 -0.01
C GLN A 169 1.68 13.31 -0.20
N LEU A 170 0.95 13.09 0.91
CA LEU A 170 -0.51 12.94 0.86
C LEU A 170 -1.21 14.25 0.49
N ASP A 171 -0.73 15.37 1.02
CA ASP A 171 -1.28 16.70 0.71
C ASP A 171 -1.09 17.06 -0.78
N LEU A 172 0.08 16.76 -1.35
CA LEU A 172 0.40 17.08 -2.74
C LEU A 172 -0.67 16.58 -3.71
N MET A 173 -1.08 15.32 -3.59
CA MET A 173 -2.07 14.69 -4.48
C MET A 173 -3.48 15.28 -4.33
N LEU A 174 -3.76 15.99 -3.23
CA LEU A 174 -5.06 16.63 -2.95
C LEU A 174 -5.09 18.12 -3.31
N ARG A 175 -3.97 18.71 -3.72
CA ARG A 175 -3.87 20.11 -4.17
C ARG A 175 -4.57 20.32 -5.50
N GLU A 176 -5.05 21.53 -5.72
CA GLU A 176 -5.76 21.98 -6.94
C GLU A 176 -4.96 21.79 -8.24
N ARG A 177 -3.63 21.77 -8.15
CA ARG A 177 -2.72 21.53 -9.29
C ARG A 177 -2.42 20.05 -9.57
N TYR A 178 -2.94 19.13 -8.74
CA TYR A 178 -2.80 17.66 -8.90
C TYR A 178 -4.17 16.97 -9.00
N LEU A 179 -5.08 17.26 -8.08
CA LEU A 179 -6.42 16.68 -8.04
C LEU A 179 -7.27 17.23 -9.19
N HIS A 180 -7.82 16.34 -10.01
CA HIS A 180 -8.70 16.73 -11.09
C HIS A 180 -9.94 17.48 -10.55
N PRO A 181 -10.46 18.51 -11.24
CA PRO A 181 -11.67 19.23 -10.81
C PRO A 181 -12.92 18.35 -10.60
N SER A 182 -12.97 17.16 -11.21
CA SER A 182 -14.04 16.17 -10.97
C SER A 182 -13.89 15.38 -9.67
N GLY A 183 -12.81 15.58 -8.92
CA GLY A 183 -12.44 14.79 -7.74
C GLY A 183 -11.51 13.59 -8.02
N GLN A 184 -11.10 13.34 -9.26
CA GLN A 184 -10.22 12.21 -9.56
C GLN A 184 -8.78 12.49 -9.11
N LEU A 185 -8.19 11.56 -8.36
CA LEU A 185 -6.75 11.56 -8.08
C LEU A 185 -5.97 11.07 -9.31
N PRO A 186 -4.82 11.68 -9.65
CA PRO A 186 -4.04 11.25 -10.80
C PRO A 186 -3.43 9.86 -10.56
N ALA A 187 -3.58 8.93 -11.51
CA ALA A 187 -3.04 7.58 -11.33
C ALA A 187 -1.51 7.55 -11.43
N TYR A 188 -0.97 7.74 -12.63
CA TYR A 188 0.46 7.75 -12.95
C TYR A 188 0.75 8.50 -14.25
N GLU A 189 2.02 8.82 -14.52
CA GLU A 189 2.42 9.81 -15.54
C GLU A 189 1.83 9.54 -16.94
N TRP A 190 1.78 8.30 -17.42
CA TRP A 190 1.26 8.00 -18.77
C TRP A 190 -0.25 7.96 -18.89
N ASN A 191 -0.98 7.87 -17.78
CA ASN A 191 -2.44 7.92 -17.79
C ASN A 191 -2.96 8.42 -16.44
N PHE A 192 -3.01 9.74 -16.24
CA PHE A 192 -3.55 10.30 -15.00
C PHE A 192 -5.03 9.93 -14.79
N GLY A 193 -5.76 9.67 -15.88
CA GLY A 193 -7.17 9.28 -15.87
C GLY A 193 -7.44 7.82 -15.50
N ASP A 194 -6.40 7.01 -15.26
CA ASP A 194 -6.57 5.62 -14.84
C ASP A 194 -7.17 5.50 -13.43
N VAL A 195 -7.52 4.26 -13.07
CA VAL A 195 -8.13 3.94 -11.78
C VAL A 195 -7.14 3.18 -10.91
N ASN A 196 -6.76 3.79 -9.79
CA ASN A 196 -5.90 3.19 -8.79
C ASN A 196 -6.67 2.86 -7.50
N PRO A 197 -6.22 1.88 -6.69
CA PRO A 197 -6.79 1.64 -5.37
C PRO A 197 -6.89 2.93 -4.53
N PRO A 198 -8.05 3.24 -3.93
CA PRO A 198 -8.29 4.46 -3.15
C PRO A 198 -7.73 4.36 -1.71
N VAL A 199 -6.47 3.93 -1.59
CA VAL A 199 -5.77 3.76 -0.31
C VAL A 199 -5.28 5.08 0.31
N HIS A 200 -5.42 6.20 -0.40
CA HIS A 200 -4.99 7.53 0.07
C HIS A 200 -5.64 7.92 1.39
N ALA A 201 -6.95 7.65 1.55
CA ALA A 201 -7.67 7.96 2.79
C ALA A 201 -7.18 7.15 3.98
N TRP A 202 -6.75 5.90 3.76
CA TRP A 202 -6.14 5.08 4.80
C TRP A 202 -4.81 5.69 5.27
N ALA A 203 -3.93 6.07 4.33
CA ALA A 203 -2.68 6.73 4.67
C ALA A 203 -2.91 8.08 5.38
N THR A 204 -3.94 8.84 4.99
CA THR A 204 -4.33 10.09 5.66
C THR A 204 -4.69 9.88 7.13
N ILE A 205 -5.61 8.95 7.44
CA ILE A 205 -6.00 8.70 8.83
C ILE A 205 -4.86 8.05 9.63
N PHE A 206 -4.01 7.24 8.99
CA PHE A 206 -2.79 6.70 9.61
C PHE A 206 -1.84 7.83 10.03
N ALA A 207 -1.51 8.75 9.13
CA ALA A 207 -0.57 9.85 9.41
C ALA A 207 -1.09 10.78 10.52
N TYR A 208 -2.39 11.12 10.49
CA TYR A 208 -3.02 11.90 11.55
C TYR A 208 -2.92 11.21 12.92
N ARG A 209 -3.18 9.90 12.97
CA ARG A 209 -3.13 9.14 14.23
C ARG A 209 -1.72 8.98 14.76
N LEU A 210 -0.75 8.76 13.89
CA LEU A 210 0.65 8.73 14.29
C LEU A 210 1.03 10.03 14.99
N GLU A 211 0.74 11.18 14.38
CA GLU A 211 0.96 12.52 14.97
C GLU A 211 0.20 12.66 16.30
N GLN A 212 -1.09 12.27 16.33
CA GLN A 212 -1.94 12.33 17.50
C GLN A 212 -1.40 11.55 18.69
N TYR A 213 -0.97 10.31 18.48
CA TYR A 213 -0.50 9.44 19.56
C TYR A 213 0.93 9.78 19.99
N ARG A 214 1.79 10.26 19.07
CA ARG A 214 3.17 10.64 19.38
C ARG A 214 3.26 11.96 20.14
N TYR A 215 2.42 12.95 19.78
CA TYR A 215 2.49 14.30 20.37
C TYR A 215 1.31 14.64 21.28
N GLY A 216 0.35 13.72 21.47
CA GLY A 216 -0.87 13.94 22.23
C GLY A 216 -1.90 14.86 21.54
N ARG A 217 -1.62 15.31 20.32
CA ARG A 217 -2.50 16.16 19.50
C ARG A 217 -2.29 15.88 18.01
N GLY A 218 -3.37 15.87 17.24
CA GLY A 218 -3.31 15.75 15.78
C GLY A 218 -3.71 17.05 15.09
N ASP A 219 -3.25 17.23 13.85
CA ASP A 219 -3.60 18.39 13.02
C ASP A 219 -5.01 18.23 12.41
N LEU A 220 -6.01 18.70 13.15
CA LEU A 220 -7.41 18.63 12.74
C LEU A 220 -7.71 19.47 11.49
N VAL A 221 -7.02 20.59 11.30
CA VAL A 221 -7.24 21.46 10.13
C VAL A 221 -6.76 20.75 8.85
N TRP A 222 -5.60 20.10 8.91
CA TRP A 222 -5.13 19.27 7.81
C TRP A 222 -6.04 18.09 7.54
N LEU A 223 -6.52 17.41 8.60
CA LEU A 223 -7.43 16.28 8.47
C LEU A 223 -8.76 16.70 7.82
N GLU A 224 -9.34 17.83 8.25
CA GLU A 224 -10.58 18.39 7.72
C GLU A 224 -10.45 18.80 6.25
N ARG A 225 -9.34 19.47 5.89
CA ARG A 225 -9.05 19.80 4.48
C ARG A 225 -8.93 18.53 3.63
N SER A 226 -8.21 17.53 4.13
CA SER A 226 -8.01 16.26 3.44
C SER A 226 -9.34 15.52 3.27
N PHE A 227 -10.19 15.51 4.30
CA PHE A 227 -11.52 14.92 4.27
C PHE A 227 -12.38 15.50 3.14
N HIS A 228 -12.43 16.83 2.99
CA HIS A 228 -13.21 17.46 1.91
C HIS A 228 -12.71 17.08 0.51
N LYS A 229 -11.40 17.03 0.31
CA LYS A 229 -10.81 16.62 -0.98
C LYS A 229 -11.03 15.13 -1.27
N LEU A 230 -10.89 14.29 -0.25
CA LEU A 230 -11.19 12.86 -0.35
C LEU A 230 -12.69 12.59 -0.53
N LEU A 231 -13.58 13.44 -0.01
CA LEU A 231 -15.03 13.33 -0.24
C LEU A 231 -15.37 13.60 -1.72
N LEU A 232 -14.69 14.54 -2.37
CA LEU A 232 -14.80 14.73 -3.83
C LEU A 232 -14.35 13.47 -4.58
N ASN A 233 -13.23 12.87 -4.15
CA ASN A 233 -12.75 11.62 -4.74
C ASN A 233 -13.70 10.44 -4.51
N PHE A 234 -14.22 10.28 -3.30
CA PHE A 234 -15.24 9.29 -2.98
C PHE A 234 -16.47 9.45 -3.87
N THR A 235 -16.92 10.68 -4.08
CA THR A 235 -18.08 10.99 -4.92
C THR A 235 -17.81 10.70 -6.39
N TRP A 236 -16.59 10.97 -6.87
CA TRP A 236 -16.16 10.58 -8.22
C TRP A 236 -16.24 9.06 -8.41
N TRP A 237 -15.79 8.27 -7.43
CA TRP A 237 -15.90 6.82 -7.46
C TRP A 237 -17.35 6.35 -7.56
N VAL A 238 -18.22 6.82 -6.66
CA VAL A 238 -19.66 6.49 -6.68
C VAL A 238 -20.31 6.82 -8.02
N ASN A 239 -19.94 7.93 -8.66
CA ASN A 239 -20.60 8.36 -9.90
C ASN A 239 -19.98 7.77 -11.17
N ARG A 240 -18.72 7.34 -11.16
CA ARG A 240 -17.98 6.94 -12.38
C ARG A 240 -17.60 5.47 -12.42
N LYS A 241 -17.68 4.76 -11.29
CA LYS A 241 -17.20 3.39 -11.14
C LYS A 241 -18.27 2.45 -10.59
N ASP A 242 -19.48 2.93 -10.35
CA ASP A 242 -20.69 2.13 -10.10
C ASP A 242 -21.62 2.27 -11.31
N ARG A 243 -21.48 1.37 -12.28
CA ARG A 243 -22.13 1.49 -13.59
C ARG A 243 -23.66 1.49 -13.50
N GLU A 244 -24.21 0.63 -12.66
CA GLU A 244 -25.67 0.40 -12.55
C GLU A 244 -26.26 1.08 -11.29
N GLY A 245 -25.46 1.81 -10.51
CA GLY A 245 -25.89 2.47 -9.27
C GLY A 245 -26.29 1.48 -8.17
N ASN A 246 -25.75 0.25 -8.22
CA ASN A 246 -26.11 -0.84 -7.33
C ASN A 246 -25.06 -1.11 -6.24
N ASN A 247 -24.08 -0.20 -6.08
CA ASN A 247 -22.95 -0.29 -5.16
C ASN A 247 -22.02 -1.48 -5.46
N VAL A 248 -21.86 -1.80 -6.74
CA VAL A 248 -20.83 -2.73 -7.24
C VAL A 248 -19.85 -1.92 -8.06
N PHE A 249 -18.59 -1.92 -7.64
CA PHE A 249 -17.58 -1.04 -8.19
C PHE A 249 -16.65 -1.76 -9.14
N GLU A 250 -16.39 -1.14 -10.28
CA GLU A 250 -15.59 -1.68 -11.37
C GLU A 250 -14.72 -0.58 -12.00
N GLY A 251 -13.66 -1.02 -12.69
CA GLY A 251 -13.03 -0.22 -13.73
C GLY A 251 -11.52 -0.36 -13.76
N GLY A 252 -11.03 -0.83 -14.92
CA GLY A 252 -9.63 -0.75 -15.31
C GLY A 252 -8.70 -1.58 -14.42
N PHE A 253 -7.52 -1.00 -14.22
CA PHE A 253 -6.32 -1.61 -13.68
C PHE A 253 -6.39 -2.00 -12.19
N LEU A 254 -6.89 -1.10 -11.34
CA LEU A 254 -6.98 -1.26 -9.88
C LEU A 254 -5.70 -1.78 -9.19
N GLY A 255 -4.53 -1.51 -9.77
CA GLY A 255 -3.24 -1.90 -9.19
C GLY A 255 -2.85 -3.38 -9.38
N LEU A 256 -3.65 -4.17 -10.10
CA LEU A 256 -3.49 -5.64 -10.21
C LEU A 256 -3.50 -6.10 -11.68
N ASP A 257 -2.45 -5.76 -12.41
CA ASP A 257 -2.23 -5.86 -13.86
C ASP A 257 -2.91 -7.06 -14.55
N ASN A 258 -2.31 -8.24 -14.37
CA ASN A 258 -2.64 -9.47 -15.09
C ASN A 258 -3.37 -10.48 -14.21
N ILE A 259 -3.92 -10.06 -13.05
CA ILE A 259 -4.48 -10.99 -12.04
C ILE A 259 -5.72 -11.73 -12.56
N GLY A 260 -6.46 -11.11 -13.47
CA GLY A 260 -7.72 -11.60 -14.01
C GLY A 260 -7.57 -12.45 -15.27
N VAL A 261 -8.69 -13.01 -15.72
CA VAL A 261 -8.80 -13.79 -16.96
C VAL A 261 -8.73 -12.89 -18.20
N PHE A 262 -9.33 -11.70 -18.12
CA PHE A 262 -9.42 -10.72 -19.19
C PHE A 262 -8.64 -9.45 -18.84
N ASP A 263 -8.21 -8.71 -19.86
CA ASP A 263 -7.77 -7.34 -19.70
C ASP A 263 -8.96 -6.48 -19.24
N ARG A 264 -8.90 -6.02 -17.99
CA ARG A 264 -9.94 -5.23 -17.32
C ARG A 264 -10.06 -3.80 -17.86
N SER A 265 -9.09 -3.35 -18.64
CA SER A 265 -9.05 -2.02 -19.26
C SER A 265 -9.52 -2.02 -20.72
N ALA A 266 -9.79 -3.20 -21.29
CA ALA A 266 -10.30 -3.36 -22.64
C ALA A 266 -11.77 -3.84 -22.66
N PRO A 267 -12.52 -3.57 -23.74
CA PRO A 267 -13.82 -4.20 -23.94
C PRO A 267 -13.71 -5.73 -23.89
N LEU A 268 -14.59 -6.39 -23.14
CA LEU A 268 -14.55 -7.84 -23.02
C LEU A 268 -14.90 -8.51 -24.34
N PRO A 269 -14.21 -9.60 -24.73
CA PRO A 269 -14.54 -10.38 -25.91
C PRO A 269 -16.00 -10.88 -25.93
N THR A 270 -16.58 -11.10 -24.76
CA THR A 270 -17.96 -11.55 -24.54
C THR A 270 -19.02 -10.48 -24.85
N GLY A 271 -18.62 -9.22 -25.06
CA GLY A 271 -19.53 -8.07 -25.14
C GLY A 271 -20.16 -7.69 -23.80
N GLY A 272 -19.82 -8.42 -22.72
CA GLY A 272 -20.29 -8.20 -21.36
C GLY A 272 -19.42 -7.22 -20.55
N TYR A 273 -19.55 -7.26 -19.23
CA TYR A 273 -18.72 -6.50 -18.30
C TYR A 273 -18.39 -7.32 -17.02
N LEU A 274 -17.41 -6.85 -16.24
CA LEU A 274 -16.95 -7.50 -15.01
C LEU A 274 -17.39 -6.71 -13.79
N GLU A 275 -18.13 -7.36 -12.89
CA GLU A 275 -18.28 -6.90 -11.52
C GLU A 275 -17.06 -7.37 -10.72
N GLN A 276 -16.27 -6.42 -10.23
CA GLN A 276 -14.95 -6.66 -9.65
C GLN A 276 -15.01 -6.73 -8.11
N ALA A 277 -14.59 -7.86 -7.53
CA ALA A 277 -14.65 -8.05 -6.07
C ALA A 277 -13.64 -7.17 -5.34
N ASP A 278 -12.47 -6.94 -5.92
CA ASP A 278 -11.45 -6.01 -5.42
C ASP A 278 -11.91 -4.56 -5.50
N GLY A 279 -12.45 -4.11 -6.64
CA GLY A 279 -13.00 -2.75 -6.79
C GLY A 279 -14.06 -2.43 -5.73
N THR A 280 -14.93 -3.39 -5.45
CA THR A 280 -15.99 -3.25 -4.44
C THR A 280 -15.41 -3.29 -3.01
N ALA A 281 -14.44 -4.18 -2.73
CA ALA A 281 -13.73 -4.21 -1.45
C ALA A 281 -12.95 -2.93 -1.15
N TRP A 282 -12.30 -2.35 -2.17
CA TRP A 282 -11.59 -1.09 -2.07
C TRP A 282 -12.52 0.05 -1.66
N MET A 283 -13.71 0.11 -2.24
CA MET A 283 -14.71 1.13 -1.88
C MET A 283 -15.32 0.90 -0.50
N ALA A 284 -15.48 -0.36 -0.06
CA ALA A 284 -15.85 -0.66 1.32
C ALA A 284 -14.79 -0.13 2.30
N LEU A 285 -13.50 -0.40 2.04
CA LEU A 285 -12.40 0.11 2.85
C LEU A 285 -12.30 1.64 2.80
N PHE A 286 -12.44 2.28 1.63
CA PHE A 286 -12.47 3.74 1.51
C PHE A 286 -13.62 4.34 2.31
N CYS A 287 -14.80 3.73 2.28
CA CYS A 287 -15.95 4.13 3.08
C CYS A 287 -15.65 4.06 4.59
N GLN A 288 -14.99 2.99 5.05
CA GLN A 288 -14.56 2.84 6.44
C GLN A 288 -13.50 3.87 6.83
N ASN A 289 -12.50 4.13 5.99
CA ASN A 289 -11.48 5.15 6.26
C ASN A 289 -12.10 6.56 6.36
N MET A 290 -13.06 6.88 5.48
CA MET A 290 -13.79 8.14 5.55
C MET A 290 -14.67 8.23 6.80
N LEU A 291 -15.26 7.12 7.25
CA LEU A 291 -15.94 7.05 8.54
C LEU A 291 -14.98 7.29 9.71
N GLU A 292 -13.78 6.72 9.67
CA GLU A 292 -12.76 6.97 10.71
C GLU A 292 -12.38 8.45 10.78
N ILE A 293 -12.18 9.10 9.64
CA ILE A 293 -11.89 10.54 9.58
C ILE A 293 -13.09 11.35 10.08
N ALA A 294 -14.31 11.05 9.61
CA ALA A 294 -15.53 11.73 10.01
C ALA A 294 -15.78 11.61 11.53
N VAL A 295 -15.50 10.44 12.13
CA VAL A 295 -15.58 10.24 13.59
C VAL A 295 -14.62 11.18 14.31
N GLN A 296 -13.35 11.24 13.88
CA GLN A 296 -12.36 12.13 14.52
C GLN A 296 -12.76 13.61 14.42
N LEU A 297 -13.31 14.03 13.28
CA LEU A 297 -13.83 15.39 13.10
C LEU A 297 -15.10 15.62 13.93
N ALA A 298 -16.01 14.65 14.01
CA ALA A 298 -17.25 14.75 14.78
C ALA A 298 -17.02 14.88 16.30
N LEU A 299 -15.93 14.31 16.82
CA LEU A 299 -15.49 14.52 18.20
C LEU A 299 -15.05 15.98 18.48
N ASN A 300 -14.91 16.83 17.47
CA ASN A 300 -14.55 18.23 17.65
C ASN A 300 -15.60 19.19 17.07
N ASN A 301 -16.30 18.77 16.02
CA ASN A 301 -17.32 19.55 15.32
C ASN A 301 -18.55 18.68 14.98
N PRO A 302 -19.72 18.93 15.61
CA PRO A 302 -20.91 18.10 15.41
C PRO A 302 -21.44 18.08 13.96
N ALA A 303 -21.03 19.00 13.08
CA ALA A 303 -21.41 19.01 11.66
C ALA A 303 -21.03 17.71 10.92
N TYR A 304 -20.04 16.96 11.42
CA TYR A 304 -19.59 15.70 10.82
C TYR A 304 -20.37 14.46 11.29
N VAL A 305 -21.30 14.59 12.23
CA VAL A 305 -22.11 13.44 12.71
C VAL A 305 -22.95 12.86 11.57
N ASP A 306 -23.56 13.70 10.75
CA ASP A 306 -24.34 13.24 9.59
C ASP A 306 -23.48 12.52 8.55
N MET A 307 -22.21 12.94 8.39
CA MET A 307 -21.26 12.24 7.55
C MET A 307 -20.93 10.85 8.08
N CYS A 308 -20.85 10.68 9.42
CA CYS A 308 -20.67 9.36 10.02
C CYS A 308 -21.84 8.43 9.66
N VAL A 309 -23.09 8.91 9.81
CA VAL A 309 -24.31 8.15 9.45
C VAL A 309 -24.32 7.80 7.96
N LYS A 310 -23.93 8.74 7.09
CA LYS A 310 -23.77 8.51 5.65
C LYS A 310 -22.81 7.36 5.37
N PHE A 311 -21.61 7.37 5.96
CA PHE A 311 -20.59 6.35 5.64
C PHE A 311 -20.94 4.98 6.22
N VAL A 312 -21.57 4.92 7.40
CA VAL A 312 -22.11 3.67 7.94
C VAL A 312 -23.17 3.10 6.99
N SER A 313 -24.14 3.91 6.57
CA SER A 313 -25.21 3.48 5.67
C SER A 313 -24.67 3.03 4.31
N HIS A 314 -23.70 3.76 3.77
CA HIS A 314 -23.11 3.45 2.47
C HIS A 314 -22.26 2.17 2.53
N PHE A 315 -21.46 1.98 3.59
CA PHE A 315 -20.72 0.73 3.81
C PHE A 315 -21.63 -0.49 3.80
N LEU A 316 -22.80 -0.41 4.43
CA LEU A 316 -23.76 -1.51 4.45
C LEU A 316 -24.28 -1.88 3.07
N TRP A 317 -24.54 -0.91 2.20
CA TRP A 317 -24.98 -1.18 0.84
C TRP A 317 -23.89 -1.88 0.02
N ILE A 318 -22.64 -1.44 0.17
CA ILE A 318 -21.48 -2.09 -0.47
C ILE A 318 -21.30 -3.53 0.06
N ALA A 319 -21.27 -3.72 1.38
CA ALA A 319 -21.07 -5.04 1.96
C ALA A 319 -22.20 -6.02 1.57
N SER A 320 -23.43 -5.52 1.50
CA SER A 320 -24.60 -6.26 1.03
C SER A 320 -24.48 -6.69 -0.44
N SER A 321 -24.02 -5.80 -1.33
CA SER A 321 -23.93 -6.07 -2.77
C SER A 321 -22.96 -7.23 -3.06
N MET A 322 -21.85 -7.30 -2.32
CA MET A 322 -20.85 -8.38 -2.45
C MET A 322 -21.36 -9.76 -2.04
N LEU A 323 -22.28 -9.82 -1.07
CA LEU A 323 -22.73 -11.06 -0.43
C LEU A 323 -24.07 -11.60 -0.94
N ARG A 324 -24.74 -10.94 -1.91
CA ARG A 324 -26.07 -11.37 -2.39
C ARG A 324 -26.08 -12.85 -2.78
N THR A 325 -26.66 -13.67 -1.92
CA THR A 325 -26.82 -15.12 -2.04
C THR A 325 -28.31 -15.40 -2.31
N GLY A 326 -28.64 -15.96 -3.47
CA GLY A 326 -30.01 -16.42 -3.75
C GLY A 326 -30.56 -16.19 -5.15
N GLU A 327 -30.02 -15.24 -5.93
CA GLU A 327 -30.46 -14.99 -7.33
C GLU A 327 -29.33 -15.22 -8.36
N GLY A 328 -28.28 -15.97 -7.97
CA GLY A 328 -27.20 -16.37 -8.88
C GLY A 328 -26.20 -15.25 -9.26
N SER A 329 -26.03 -14.22 -8.42
CA SER A 329 -25.45 -12.96 -8.90
C SER A 329 -24.50 -12.20 -7.96
N GLY A 330 -24.10 -12.74 -6.80
CA GLY A 330 -23.17 -12.08 -5.86
C GLY A 330 -21.74 -12.61 -5.96
N MET A 331 -20.75 -11.85 -5.47
CA MET A 331 -19.32 -12.22 -5.56
C MET A 331 -18.93 -13.36 -4.61
N TRP A 332 -19.67 -13.54 -3.50
CA TRP A 332 -19.44 -14.64 -2.55
C TRP A 332 -19.94 -15.97 -3.10
N ASP A 333 -19.07 -16.98 -3.10
CA ASP A 333 -19.40 -18.36 -3.42
C ASP A 333 -19.56 -19.18 -2.13
N GLU A 334 -20.76 -19.70 -1.91
CA GLU A 334 -21.08 -20.43 -0.67
C GLU A 334 -20.51 -21.84 -0.60
N GLU A 335 -20.09 -22.42 -1.71
CA GLU A 335 -19.43 -23.73 -1.70
C GLU A 335 -17.97 -23.54 -1.32
N ASP A 336 -17.28 -22.64 -2.01
CA ASP A 336 -15.86 -22.37 -1.80
C ASP A 336 -15.59 -21.57 -0.52
N GLY A 337 -16.54 -20.73 -0.08
CA GLY A 337 -16.32 -19.81 1.04
C GLY A 337 -15.31 -18.72 0.69
N PHE A 338 -15.42 -18.21 -0.53
CA PHE A 338 -14.45 -17.30 -1.13
C PHE A 338 -15.14 -16.31 -2.07
N PHE A 339 -14.51 -15.17 -2.33
CA PHE A 339 -15.02 -14.17 -3.26
C PHE A 339 -14.39 -14.32 -4.65
N TYR A 340 -15.19 -14.07 -5.68
CA TYR A 340 -14.77 -14.09 -7.07
C TYR A 340 -15.39 -12.91 -7.84
N ASP A 341 -14.71 -12.48 -8.91
CA ASP A 341 -15.30 -11.58 -9.89
C ASP A 341 -16.52 -12.25 -10.57
N VAL A 342 -17.48 -11.44 -10.98
CA VAL A 342 -18.68 -11.90 -11.70
C VAL A 342 -18.67 -11.33 -13.12
N LEU A 343 -18.68 -12.22 -14.11
CA LEU A 343 -18.88 -11.88 -15.51
C LEU A 343 -20.37 -11.73 -15.79
N ARG A 344 -20.78 -10.56 -16.28
CA ARG A 344 -22.14 -10.27 -16.74
C ARG A 344 -22.19 -10.35 -18.25
N LEU A 345 -22.97 -11.30 -18.77
CA LEU A 345 -23.13 -11.52 -20.20
C LEU A 345 -24.29 -10.67 -20.78
N PRO A 346 -24.25 -10.29 -22.06
CA PRO A 346 -25.31 -9.51 -22.70
C PRO A 346 -26.70 -10.17 -22.68
N ASP A 347 -26.76 -11.49 -22.54
CA ASP A 347 -28.00 -12.27 -22.45
C ASP A 347 -28.62 -12.27 -21.04
N GLY A 348 -28.01 -11.56 -20.09
CA GLY A 348 -28.46 -11.44 -18.69
C GLY A 348 -27.92 -12.54 -17.77
N ARG A 349 -27.16 -13.52 -18.29
CA ARG A 349 -26.49 -14.52 -17.45
C ARG A 349 -25.34 -13.91 -16.66
N ALA A 350 -25.06 -14.51 -15.51
CA ALA A 350 -23.98 -14.15 -14.63
C ALA A 350 -23.16 -15.38 -14.26
N GLU A 351 -21.84 -15.27 -14.35
CA GLU A 351 -20.92 -16.38 -14.12
C GLU A 351 -19.78 -15.91 -13.20
N ARG A 352 -19.54 -16.63 -12.10
CA ARG A 352 -18.36 -16.35 -11.25
C ARG A 352 -17.10 -16.85 -11.93
N LEU A 353 -16.10 -15.99 -12.04
CA LEU A 353 -14.78 -16.36 -12.51
C LEU A 353 -14.00 -16.96 -11.34
N LYS A 354 -14.04 -18.29 -11.18
CA LYS A 354 -13.46 -19.04 -10.03
C LYS A 354 -11.93 -19.09 -10.04
N VAL A 355 -11.29 -17.92 -10.11
CA VAL A 355 -9.85 -17.70 -9.95
C VAL A 355 -9.58 -17.35 -8.48
N ARG A 356 -8.91 -18.24 -7.75
CA ARG A 356 -8.50 -18.03 -6.35
C ARG A 356 -7.29 -17.10 -6.32
N SER A 357 -7.54 -15.80 -6.39
CA SER A 357 -6.52 -14.75 -6.39
C SER A 357 -6.66 -13.78 -5.22
N MET A 358 -5.71 -12.85 -5.10
CA MET A 358 -5.72 -11.74 -4.15
C MET A 358 -7.02 -10.92 -4.22
N VAL A 359 -7.67 -10.87 -5.39
CA VAL A 359 -8.97 -10.24 -5.58
C VAL A 359 -10.01 -10.78 -4.60
N GLY A 360 -10.02 -12.10 -4.39
CA GLY A 360 -10.94 -12.75 -3.45
C GLY A 360 -10.55 -12.61 -1.98
N LEU A 361 -9.31 -12.19 -1.69
CA LEU A 361 -8.81 -11.90 -0.34
C LEU A 361 -9.04 -10.44 0.06
N LEU A 362 -9.06 -9.48 -0.87
CA LEU A 362 -9.23 -8.07 -0.54
C LEU A 362 -10.49 -7.71 0.27
N PRO A 363 -11.64 -8.40 0.15
CA PRO A 363 -12.78 -8.18 1.04
C PRO A 363 -12.47 -8.41 2.53
N LEU A 364 -11.51 -9.29 2.85
CA LEU A 364 -10.97 -9.47 4.22
C LEU A 364 -10.40 -8.17 4.77
N CYS A 365 -9.77 -7.36 3.90
CA CYS A 365 -9.05 -6.15 4.27
C CYS A 365 -9.97 -4.94 4.54
N ALA A 366 -11.23 -5.01 4.11
CA ALA A 366 -12.26 -4.01 4.38
C ALA A 366 -12.82 -4.18 5.81
N VAL A 367 -11.95 -3.96 6.79
CA VAL A 367 -12.25 -4.04 8.21
C VAL A 367 -11.69 -2.84 8.99
N THR A 368 -12.49 -2.34 9.93
CA THR A 368 -12.10 -1.33 10.91
C THR A 368 -12.80 -1.57 12.26
N SER A 369 -12.03 -1.59 13.35
CA SER A 369 -12.53 -1.60 14.72
C SER A 369 -12.73 -0.18 15.26
N PHE A 370 -13.80 0.09 15.98
CA PHE A 370 -14.14 1.39 16.59
C PHE A 370 -14.23 1.26 18.11
N ASP A 371 -13.67 2.22 18.83
CA ASP A 371 -13.62 2.29 20.31
C ASP A 371 -14.96 2.66 20.97
N GLY A 372 -15.93 3.15 20.19
CA GLY A 372 -17.25 3.54 20.69
C GLY A 372 -17.36 5.01 21.13
N ALA A 373 -16.29 5.81 21.04
CA ALA A 373 -16.29 7.21 21.50
C ALA A 373 -17.39 8.06 20.83
N LEU A 374 -17.65 7.85 19.53
CA LEU A 374 -18.74 8.52 18.83
C LEU A 374 -20.11 8.13 19.41
N THR A 375 -20.31 6.85 19.73
CA THR A 375 -21.60 6.33 20.23
C THR A 375 -21.90 6.83 21.63
N GLU A 376 -20.88 7.04 22.47
CA GLU A 376 -21.02 7.62 23.80
C GLU A 376 -21.39 9.11 23.73
N ARG A 377 -20.77 9.85 22.79
CA ARG A 377 -21.01 11.29 22.63
C ARG A 377 -22.32 11.62 21.91
N TYR A 378 -22.72 10.80 20.95
CA TYR A 378 -23.92 11.01 20.11
C TYR A 378 -24.82 9.77 20.12
N PRO A 379 -25.45 9.44 21.26
CA PRO A 379 -26.27 8.24 21.40
C PRO A 379 -27.46 8.21 20.41
N ASP A 380 -28.08 9.36 20.14
CA ASP A 380 -29.22 9.46 19.22
C ASP A 380 -28.86 9.05 17.78
N ALA A 381 -27.66 9.43 17.31
CA ALA A 381 -27.17 9.03 16.00
C ALA A 381 -26.99 7.50 15.93
N PHE A 382 -26.52 6.90 17.01
CA PHE A 382 -26.37 5.45 17.12
C PHE A 382 -27.71 4.72 17.23
N GLU A 383 -28.71 5.27 17.92
CA GLU A 383 -30.07 4.71 17.94
C GLU A 383 -30.71 4.72 16.54
N ASN A 384 -30.49 5.78 15.77
CA ASN A 384 -30.97 5.84 14.38
C ASN A 384 -30.30 4.77 13.50
N LEU A 385 -29.00 4.53 13.67
CA LEU A 385 -28.29 3.45 12.98
C LEU A 385 -28.83 2.07 13.38
N LYS A 386 -29.07 1.83 14.69
CA LYS A 386 -29.68 0.58 15.16
C LYS A 386 -31.06 0.34 14.55
N ARG A 387 -31.90 1.38 14.46
CA ARG A 387 -33.20 1.30 13.76
C ARG A 387 -33.03 1.00 12.27
N PHE A 388 -32.03 1.60 11.61
CA PHE A 388 -31.71 1.35 10.21
C PHE A 388 -31.30 -0.11 9.97
N PHE A 389 -30.51 -0.70 10.87
CA PHE A 389 -30.08 -2.11 10.80
C PHE A 389 -31.24 -3.06 11.08
N ALA A 390 -32.03 -2.80 12.13
CA ALA A 390 -33.17 -3.63 12.50
C ALA A 390 -34.24 -3.72 11.39
N ALA A 391 -34.38 -2.66 10.59
CA ALA A 391 -35.26 -2.66 9.42
C ALA A 391 -34.74 -3.50 8.24
N ARG A 392 -33.51 -4.04 8.31
CA ARG A 392 -32.82 -4.76 7.21
C ARG A 392 -32.18 -6.09 7.66
N PRO A 393 -32.94 -7.00 8.29
CA PRO A 393 -32.39 -8.23 8.87
C PRO A 393 -31.69 -9.14 7.86
N GLN A 394 -32.16 -9.17 6.60
CA GLN A 394 -31.56 -9.99 5.54
C GLN A 394 -30.12 -9.56 5.20
N ILE A 395 -29.86 -8.25 5.20
CA ILE A 395 -28.51 -7.70 4.94
C ILE A 395 -27.61 -8.03 6.12
N MET A 396 -28.10 -7.79 7.34
CA MET A 396 -27.35 -8.00 8.58
C MET A 396 -26.98 -9.46 8.84
N ALA A 397 -27.69 -10.43 8.24
CA ALA A 397 -27.38 -11.85 8.42
C ALA A 397 -26.04 -12.29 7.77
N SER A 398 -25.59 -11.58 6.74
CA SER A 398 -24.42 -12.01 5.94
C SER A 398 -23.14 -11.25 6.29
N ILE A 399 -23.27 -10.06 6.87
CA ILE A 399 -22.15 -9.20 7.30
C ILE A 399 -21.93 -9.27 8.81
N HIS A 400 -20.84 -8.68 9.30
CA HIS A 400 -20.67 -8.53 10.74
C HIS A 400 -21.68 -7.54 11.33
N ASP A 401 -22.29 -7.89 12.47
CA ASP A 401 -23.18 -7.00 13.20
C ASP A 401 -22.40 -5.88 13.91
N MET A 402 -22.45 -4.68 13.34
CA MET A 402 -21.76 -3.50 13.88
C MET A 402 -22.29 -3.03 15.25
N THR A 403 -23.41 -3.59 15.74
CA THR A 403 -23.93 -3.29 17.08
C THR A 403 -23.29 -4.16 18.17
N SER A 404 -22.73 -5.30 17.78
CA SER A 404 -22.10 -6.26 18.67
C SER A 404 -20.77 -5.72 19.22
N LYS A 405 -20.55 -5.92 20.51
CA LYS A 405 -19.35 -5.49 21.24
C LYS A 405 -18.35 -6.63 21.32
N GLY A 406 -17.09 -6.33 21.02
CA GLY A 406 -15.93 -7.19 21.24
C GLY A 406 -15.14 -6.77 22.47
N VAL A 407 -13.84 -7.07 22.47
CA VAL A 407 -12.90 -6.70 23.53
C VAL A 407 -12.92 -5.18 23.75
N ALA A 408 -12.98 -4.78 25.02
CA ALA A 408 -13.05 -3.37 25.45
C ALA A 408 -14.22 -2.59 24.80
N ASP A 409 -15.38 -3.22 24.67
CA ASP A 409 -16.62 -2.64 24.10
C ASP A 409 -16.49 -2.13 22.66
N ARG A 410 -15.43 -2.55 21.95
CA ARG A 410 -15.17 -2.16 20.57
C ARG A 410 -16.22 -2.74 19.63
N ARG A 411 -16.49 -2.04 18.55
CA ARG A 411 -17.40 -2.47 17.48
C ARG A 411 -16.62 -2.65 16.18
N LEU A 412 -17.06 -3.56 15.32
CA LEU A 412 -16.35 -3.88 14.08
C LEU A 412 -17.22 -3.55 12.87
N ALA A 413 -16.69 -2.78 11.93
CA ALA A 413 -17.22 -2.74 10.57
C ALA A 413 -16.44 -3.76 9.73
N SER A 414 -17.11 -4.80 9.24
CA SER A 414 -16.51 -5.86 8.43
C SER A 414 -17.53 -6.44 7.45
N ILE A 415 -17.09 -6.71 6.22
CA ILE A 415 -17.89 -7.44 5.22
C ILE A 415 -18.10 -8.88 5.70
N LEU A 416 -17.06 -9.48 6.31
CA LEU A 416 -17.09 -10.85 6.78
C LEU A 416 -17.59 -10.93 8.21
N ASN A 417 -18.64 -11.73 8.44
CA ASN A 417 -18.96 -12.22 9.78
C ASN A 417 -17.94 -13.28 10.24
N GLU A 418 -18.04 -13.72 11.50
CA GLU A 418 -17.08 -14.67 12.08
C GLU A 418 -16.96 -15.98 11.27
N LYS A 419 -18.11 -16.54 10.83
CA LYS A 419 -18.16 -17.78 10.06
C LYS A 419 -17.40 -17.63 8.74
N ASN A 420 -17.69 -16.59 7.97
CA ASN A 420 -17.10 -16.39 6.65
C ASN A 420 -15.63 -15.95 6.76
N LEU A 421 -15.27 -15.21 7.81
CA LEU A 421 -13.88 -14.89 8.15
C LEU A 421 -13.04 -16.16 8.32
N ARG A 422 -13.51 -17.13 9.11
CA ARG A 422 -12.80 -18.41 9.30
C ARG A 422 -12.59 -19.17 7.99
N ARG A 423 -13.57 -19.14 7.07
CA ARG A 423 -13.49 -19.80 5.77
C ARG A 423 -12.44 -19.17 4.86
N VAL A 424 -12.44 -17.83 4.76
CA VAL A 424 -11.42 -17.10 3.99
C VAL A 424 -10.03 -17.34 4.57
N LEU A 425 -9.87 -17.25 5.89
CA LEU A 425 -8.58 -17.50 6.56
C LEU A 425 -8.08 -18.93 6.34
N SER A 426 -8.95 -19.94 6.34
CA SER A 426 -8.54 -21.33 6.07
C SER A 426 -7.92 -21.52 4.69
N LYS A 427 -8.34 -20.75 3.68
CA LYS A 427 -7.70 -20.77 2.35
C LYS A 427 -6.44 -19.93 2.33
N MET A 428 -6.49 -18.72 2.90
CA MET A 428 -5.37 -17.79 2.91
C MET A 428 -4.14 -18.37 3.63
N LEU A 429 -4.36 -19.15 4.69
CA LEU A 429 -3.32 -19.71 5.55
C LEU A 429 -2.93 -21.15 5.16
N ASP A 430 -3.43 -21.70 4.05
CA ASP A 430 -3.02 -23.00 3.52
C ASP A 430 -1.78 -22.85 2.64
N GLU A 431 -0.75 -23.65 2.92
CA GLU A 431 0.53 -23.61 2.19
C GLU A 431 0.41 -24.16 0.76
N ASN A 432 -0.60 -24.99 0.50
CA ASN A 432 -0.95 -25.46 -0.85
C ASN A 432 -1.79 -24.45 -1.64
N GLU A 433 -2.21 -23.36 -1.00
CA GLU A 433 -2.96 -22.27 -1.63
C GLU A 433 -2.14 -20.97 -1.58
N PHE A 434 -2.44 -20.07 -0.64
CA PHE A 434 -1.87 -18.73 -0.63
C PHE A 434 -0.63 -18.55 0.27
N LEU A 435 -0.49 -19.34 1.34
CA LEU A 435 0.59 -19.14 2.32
C LEU A 435 1.93 -19.67 1.78
N SER A 436 2.82 -18.76 1.41
CA SER A 436 4.19 -19.07 1.01
C SER A 436 5.12 -19.06 2.23
N PRO A 437 6.30 -19.70 2.18
CA PRO A 437 7.39 -19.42 3.13
C PRO A 437 7.78 -17.93 3.22
N HIS A 438 7.37 -17.12 2.23
CA HIS A 438 7.77 -15.73 2.07
C HIS A 438 6.60 -14.72 2.13
N GLY A 439 5.39 -15.13 2.53
CA GLY A 439 4.22 -14.25 2.67
C GLY A 439 2.97 -14.80 1.99
N ILE A 440 1.98 -13.96 1.71
CA ILE A 440 0.76 -14.34 0.98
C ILE A 440 0.95 -14.12 -0.52
N ARG A 441 0.78 -15.19 -1.31
CA ARG A 441 0.84 -15.18 -2.78
C ARG A 441 -0.31 -14.38 -3.39
N SER A 442 -0.08 -13.76 -4.54
CA SER A 442 -1.10 -13.04 -5.31
C SER A 442 -2.12 -13.96 -6.00
N LEU A 443 -1.74 -15.21 -6.28
CA LEU A 443 -2.62 -16.27 -6.78
C LEU A 443 -2.36 -17.56 -5.99
N SER A 444 -3.43 -18.30 -5.71
CA SER A 444 -3.30 -19.59 -5.06
C SER A 444 -2.45 -20.58 -5.88
N ARG A 445 -1.55 -21.29 -5.19
CA ARG A 445 -0.76 -22.40 -5.73
C ARG A 445 -1.63 -23.56 -6.21
N TYR A 446 -2.90 -23.66 -5.79
CA TYR A 446 -3.87 -24.62 -6.33
C TYR A 446 -3.97 -24.56 -7.87
N HIS A 447 -3.80 -23.38 -8.45
CA HIS A 447 -3.83 -23.17 -9.90
C HIS A 447 -2.56 -23.63 -10.64
N ALA A 448 -1.56 -24.17 -9.94
CA ALA A 448 -0.44 -24.87 -10.56
C ALA A 448 -0.92 -26.19 -11.18
N ASP A 449 -1.73 -26.94 -10.44
CA ASP A 449 -2.29 -28.24 -10.88
C ASP A 449 -3.67 -28.07 -11.53
N HIS A 450 -4.40 -27.01 -11.17
CA HIS A 450 -5.77 -26.75 -11.62
C HIS A 450 -5.91 -25.35 -12.23
N PRO A 451 -5.27 -25.07 -13.38
CA PRO A 451 -5.38 -23.77 -14.02
C PRO A 451 -6.85 -23.44 -14.33
N TYR A 452 -7.24 -22.19 -14.08
CA TYR A 452 -8.59 -21.75 -14.43
C TYR A 452 -8.67 -21.55 -15.94
N VAL A 453 -9.73 -22.09 -16.55
CA VAL A 453 -9.96 -22.04 -18.00
C VAL A 453 -11.37 -21.53 -18.28
N TYR A 454 -11.46 -20.43 -19.03
CA TYR A 454 -12.72 -19.92 -19.58
C TYR A 454 -12.73 -20.11 -21.09
N ARG A 455 -13.79 -20.74 -21.63
CA ARG A 455 -13.93 -20.98 -23.07
C ARG A 455 -15.03 -20.12 -23.66
N MET A 456 -14.70 -19.39 -24.71
CA MET A 456 -15.64 -18.61 -25.48
C MET A 456 -15.54 -18.98 -26.96
N GLY A 457 -16.49 -19.77 -27.45
CA GLY A 457 -16.41 -20.35 -28.79
C GLY A 457 -15.19 -21.27 -28.90
N GLU A 458 -14.31 -21.00 -29.88
CA GLU A 458 -13.05 -21.72 -30.08
C GLU A 458 -11.87 -21.14 -29.28
N GLN A 459 -12.05 -19.96 -28.65
CA GLN A 459 -10.99 -19.29 -27.91
C GLN A 459 -10.93 -19.77 -26.46
N GLU A 460 -9.72 -20.07 -25.98
CA GLU A 460 -9.45 -20.43 -24.59
C GLU A 460 -8.71 -19.30 -23.86
N TYR A 461 -9.22 -18.89 -22.71
CA TYR A 461 -8.56 -17.96 -21.78
C TYR A 461 -8.13 -18.72 -20.54
N ARG A 462 -6.84 -18.66 -20.22
CA ARG A 462 -6.24 -19.45 -19.14
C ARG A 462 -5.54 -18.57 -18.11
N VAL A 463 -5.73 -18.91 -16.83
CA VAL A 463 -4.98 -18.37 -15.70
C VAL A 463 -4.29 -19.53 -14.98
N ALA A 464 -2.97 -19.53 -15.00
CA ALA A 464 -2.12 -20.52 -14.31
C ALA A 464 -1.32 -19.85 -13.20
N TYR A 465 -0.84 -20.66 -12.25
CA TYR A 465 0.11 -20.22 -11.23
C TYR A 465 1.51 -20.03 -11.84
N LEU A 466 2.00 -18.79 -11.78
CA LEU A 466 3.29 -18.34 -12.28
C LEU A 466 4.01 -17.66 -11.11
N PRO A 467 4.88 -18.35 -10.36
CA PRO A 467 5.47 -17.78 -9.17
C PRO A 467 6.52 -16.69 -9.46
N ALA A 468 6.94 -16.53 -10.73
CA ALA A 468 8.01 -15.63 -11.16
C ALA A 468 7.49 -14.57 -12.15
N GLU A 469 8.04 -14.51 -13.36
CA GLU A 469 7.62 -13.58 -14.42
C GLU A 469 6.28 -14.00 -15.07
N SER A 470 5.61 -13.03 -15.69
CA SER A 470 4.40 -13.25 -16.48
C SER A 470 4.73 -14.00 -17.78
N ASP A 471 3.83 -14.88 -18.22
CA ASP A 471 3.89 -15.53 -19.54
C ASP A 471 3.09 -14.76 -20.62
N THR A 472 2.54 -13.59 -20.27
CA THR A 472 1.79 -12.71 -21.17
C THR A 472 2.29 -11.27 -21.14
N GLY A 473 2.13 -10.56 -22.26
CA GLY A 473 2.42 -9.12 -22.38
C GLY A 473 1.28 -8.19 -21.92
N MET A 474 0.27 -8.70 -21.21
CA MET A 474 -0.82 -7.87 -20.68
C MET A 474 -0.22 -6.78 -19.77
N PHE A 475 -0.58 -5.51 -19.98
CA PHE A 475 0.01 -4.34 -19.29
C PHE A 475 1.53 -4.21 -19.37
N GLY A 476 2.15 -4.64 -20.48
CA GLY A 476 3.58 -4.44 -20.74
C GLY A 476 4.49 -5.57 -20.26
N GLY A 477 3.96 -6.56 -19.53
CA GLY A 477 4.61 -7.86 -19.27
C GLY A 477 5.70 -7.90 -18.21
N ASN A 478 6.08 -6.76 -17.60
CA ASN A 478 7.12 -6.71 -16.56
C ASN A 478 6.62 -7.14 -15.17
N SER A 479 5.34 -6.89 -14.87
CA SER A 479 4.72 -7.16 -13.57
C SER A 479 3.88 -8.43 -13.62
N ASN A 480 3.83 -9.18 -12.51
CA ASN A 480 3.06 -10.43 -12.43
C ASN A 480 2.31 -10.60 -11.09
N TRP A 481 0.99 -10.71 -11.18
CA TRP A 481 0.05 -10.94 -10.08
C TRP A 481 -0.52 -12.37 -10.07
N ARG A 482 0.03 -13.29 -10.87
CA ARG A 482 -0.43 -14.68 -10.97
C ARG A 482 0.38 -15.66 -10.11
N GLY A 483 0.88 -15.21 -8.97
CA GLY A 483 1.62 -16.09 -8.05
C GLY A 483 2.66 -15.44 -7.15
N PRO A 484 3.36 -14.36 -7.56
CA PRO A 484 4.36 -13.71 -6.71
C PRO A 484 3.78 -13.11 -5.43
N VAL A 485 4.65 -12.84 -4.46
CA VAL A 485 4.34 -12.12 -3.21
C VAL A 485 4.57 -10.62 -3.43
N TRP A 486 3.57 -9.83 -3.05
CA TRP A 486 3.60 -8.37 -3.15
C TRP A 486 3.44 -7.73 -1.77
N MET A 487 4.36 -6.82 -1.42
CA MET A 487 4.38 -6.15 -0.11
C MET A 487 3.11 -5.32 0.20
N PRO A 488 2.55 -4.51 -0.73
CA PRO A 488 1.40 -3.64 -0.42
C PRO A 488 0.19 -4.39 0.13
N VAL A 489 -0.23 -5.46 -0.56
CA VAL A 489 -1.42 -6.24 -0.19
C VAL A 489 -1.18 -7.10 1.05
N ASN A 490 0.04 -7.61 1.24
CA ASN A 490 0.43 -8.26 2.49
C ASN A 490 0.35 -7.29 3.69
N GLY A 491 0.80 -6.03 3.51
CA GLY A 491 0.65 -4.98 4.52
C GLY A 491 -0.81 -4.69 4.89
N LEU A 492 -1.72 -4.72 3.90
CA LEU A 492 -3.16 -4.58 4.14
C LEU A 492 -3.76 -5.78 4.88
N ILE A 493 -3.32 -6.99 4.56
CA ILE A 493 -3.73 -8.21 5.28
C ILE A 493 -3.28 -8.15 6.74
N ILE A 494 -2.02 -7.77 6.99
CA ILE A 494 -1.49 -7.58 8.35
C ILE A 494 -2.33 -6.54 9.12
N ARG A 495 -2.60 -5.37 8.51
CA ARG A 495 -3.52 -4.36 9.07
C ARG A 495 -4.87 -4.98 9.43
N ALA A 496 -5.46 -5.73 8.51
CA ALA A 496 -6.79 -6.32 8.68
C ALA A 496 -6.84 -7.32 9.84
N LEU A 497 -5.87 -8.24 9.90
CA LEU A 497 -5.74 -9.23 10.97
C LEU A 497 -5.64 -8.55 12.34
N LEU A 498 -4.88 -7.46 12.45
CA LEU A 498 -4.76 -6.66 13.67
C LEU A 498 -6.07 -5.95 14.03
N GLN A 499 -6.83 -5.43 13.06
CA GLN A 499 -8.17 -4.87 13.31
C GLN A 499 -9.12 -5.94 13.86
N TYR A 500 -9.17 -7.12 13.27
CA TYR A 500 -9.96 -8.24 13.77
C TYR A 500 -9.49 -8.68 15.16
N PHE A 501 -8.18 -8.77 15.40
CA PHE A 501 -7.63 -9.12 16.71
C PHE A 501 -8.07 -8.13 17.78
N SER A 502 -8.04 -6.82 17.51
CA SER A 502 -8.46 -5.81 18.48
C SER A 502 -9.93 -5.93 18.91
N TYR A 503 -10.75 -6.58 18.08
CA TYR A 503 -12.16 -6.84 18.36
C TYR A 503 -12.39 -8.22 19.00
N TYR A 504 -11.86 -9.28 18.40
CA TYR A 504 -12.12 -10.66 18.83
C TYR A 504 -11.22 -11.13 19.99
N GLY A 505 -10.03 -10.57 20.11
CA GLY A 505 -9.06 -10.98 21.12
C GLY A 505 -8.57 -12.42 21.01
N ASN A 506 -8.15 -12.95 22.15
CA ASN A 506 -7.49 -14.25 22.26
C ASN A 506 -8.41 -15.46 22.01
N ASP A 507 -9.73 -15.24 22.03
CA ASP A 507 -10.73 -16.29 21.87
C ASP A 507 -10.91 -16.71 20.40
N PHE A 508 -10.65 -15.80 19.46
CA PHE A 508 -10.66 -16.14 18.05
C PHE A 508 -9.29 -16.66 17.63
N LYS A 509 -9.20 -17.99 17.55
CA LYS A 509 -8.03 -18.68 16.99
C LYS A 509 -8.37 -19.35 15.66
N VAL A 510 -7.38 -19.41 14.79
CA VAL A 510 -7.40 -20.16 13.51
C VAL A 510 -6.16 -21.03 13.41
N GLU A 511 -6.18 -21.97 12.48
CA GLU A 511 -5.03 -22.83 12.24
C GLU A 511 -4.07 -22.14 11.28
N CYS A 512 -2.79 -22.05 11.64
CA CYS A 512 -1.78 -21.40 10.82
C CYS A 512 -0.43 -22.14 10.98
N PRO A 513 0.07 -22.81 9.92
CA PRO A 513 -0.60 -23.06 8.64
C PRO A 513 -1.89 -23.87 8.78
N THR A 514 -2.81 -23.75 7.83
CA THR A 514 -4.02 -24.59 7.76
C THR A 514 -3.62 -26.06 7.58
N GLY A 515 -4.21 -26.96 8.36
CA GLY A 515 -3.86 -28.39 8.38
C GLY A 515 -2.67 -28.77 9.29
N SER A 516 -2.01 -27.81 9.95
CA SER A 516 -0.87 -28.05 10.84
C SER A 516 -1.21 -28.47 12.30
N GLY A 517 -2.44 -28.28 12.74
CA GLY A 517 -2.88 -28.41 14.13
C GLY A 517 -2.53 -27.22 15.04
N HIS A 518 -1.67 -26.28 14.61
CA HIS A 518 -1.24 -25.14 15.41
C HIS A 518 -2.29 -24.02 15.39
N ARG A 519 -2.83 -23.69 16.56
CA ARG A 519 -3.89 -22.69 16.71
C ARG A 519 -3.31 -21.35 17.16
N MET A 520 -3.40 -20.35 16.29
CA MET A 520 -2.87 -19.01 16.49
C MET A 520 -4.01 -17.99 16.56
N THR A 521 -3.86 -16.97 17.40
CA THR A 521 -4.66 -15.74 17.41
C THR A 521 -4.37 -14.93 16.15
N LEU A 522 -5.24 -13.96 15.83
CA LEU A 522 -5.03 -13.12 14.65
C LEU A 522 -3.83 -12.18 14.75
N TYR A 523 -3.38 -11.85 15.97
CA TYR A 523 -2.10 -11.15 16.18
C TYR A 523 -0.93 -12.04 15.78
N GLU A 524 -0.87 -13.27 16.31
CA GLU A 524 0.20 -14.24 16.01
C GLU A 524 0.23 -14.59 14.52
N VAL A 525 -0.93 -14.68 13.85
CA VAL A 525 -0.98 -14.86 12.38
C VAL A 525 -0.38 -13.68 11.63
N ALA A 526 -0.68 -12.45 12.05
CA ALA A 526 -0.11 -11.24 11.43
C ALA A 526 1.41 -11.16 11.64
N GLU A 527 1.88 -11.59 12.82
CA GLU A 527 3.30 -11.72 13.15
C GLU A 527 3.98 -12.80 12.30
N GLU A 528 3.37 -13.97 12.13
CA GLU A 528 3.90 -15.06 11.31
C GLU A 528 4.02 -14.67 9.83
N ILE A 529 3.03 -13.97 9.28
CA ILE A 529 3.11 -13.41 7.92
C ILE A 529 4.26 -12.40 7.83
N THR A 530 4.41 -11.53 8.83
CA THR A 530 5.51 -10.55 8.87
C THR A 530 6.86 -11.24 8.95
N ARG A 531 7.02 -12.27 9.79
CA ARG A 531 8.23 -13.07 9.90
C ARG A 531 8.60 -13.70 8.56
N ARG A 532 7.62 -14.24 7.82
CA ARG A 532 7.81 -14.80 6.47
C ARG A 532 8.23 -13.74 5.47
N LEU A 533 7.62 -12.56 5.48
CA LEU A 533 8.02 -11.44 4.61
C LEU A 533 9.43 -10.94 4.93
N SER A 534 9.78 -10.79 6.22
CA SER A 534 11.12 -10.37 6.66
C SER A 534 12.18 -11.38 6.23
N SER A 535 11.86 -12.68 6.27
CA SER A 535 12.76 -13.76 5.87
C SER A 535 13.27 -13.64 4.43
N ILE A 536 12.56 -12.91 3.56
CA ILE A 536 13.02 -12.61 2.19
C ILE A 536 14.38 -11.92 2.21
N PHE A 537 14.57 -10.99 3.15
CA PHE A 537 15.76 -10.14 3.22
C PHE A 537 16.81 -10.68 4.19
N LEU A 538 16.40 -11.45 5.19
CA LEU A 538 17.30 -11.96 6.24
C LEU A 538 18.13 -13.14 5.75
N ARG A 539 19.29 -13.33 6.39
CA ARG A 539 20.11 -14.52 6.17
C ARG A 539 19.43 -15.75 6.77
N ASN A 540 19.39 -16.83 6.01
CA ASN A 540 18.98 -18.14 6.49
C ASN A 540 20.14 -18.85 7.22
N SER A 541 19.91 -20.10 7.62
CA SER A 541 20.91 -20.94 8.30
C SER A 541 22.18 -21.18 7.47
N ASP A 542 22.09 -21.10 6.14
CA ASP A 542 23.22 -21.24 5.22
C ASP A 542 23.94 -19.90 4.95
N GLY A 543 23.48 -18.81 5.58
CA GLY A 543 24.01 -17.46 5.39
C GLY A 543 23.53 -16.77 4.11
N HIS A 544 22.59 -17.36 3.36
CA HIS A 544 22.04 -16.82 2.12
C HIS A 544 20.75 -16.05 2.36
N ARG A 545 20.47 -15.06 1.50
CA ARG A 545 19.24 -14.27 1.53
C ARG A 545 18.32 -14.67 0.36
N PRO A 546 17.05 -15.03 0.59
CA PRO A 546 16.12 -15.37 -0.50
C PRO A 546 16.03 -14.29 -1.59
N VAL A 547 16.06 -13.01 -1.22
CA VAL A 547 15.96 -11.86 -2.15
C VAL A 547 17.00 -11.89 -3.27
N HIS A 548 18.19 -12.46 -3.05
CA HIS A 548 19.24 -12.56 -4.06
C HIS A 548 19.07 -13.76 -5.00
N GLY A 549 18.11 -14.66 -4.72
CA GLY A 549 17.84 -15.84 -5.52
C GLY A 549 19.11 -16.64 -5.82
N GLY A 550 19.29 -17.00 -7.09
CA GLY A 550 20.46 -17.72 -7.59
C GLY A 550 21.71 -16.85 -7.86
N ASN A 551 21.70 -15.55 -7.54
CA ASN A 551 22.81 -14.66 -7.87
C ASN A 551 23.97 -14.78 -6.87
N ARG A 552 24.92 -15.67 -7.17
CA ARG A 552 26.08 -15.97 -6.31
C ARG A 552 26.89 -14.74 -5.89
N LYS A 553 27.00 -13.70 -6.74
CA LYS A 553 27.77 -12.50 -6.38
C LYS A 553 27.14 -11.77 -5.20
N PHE A 554 25.81 -11.60 -5.21
CA PHE A 554 25.11 -10.98 -4.08
C PHE A 554 24.88 -11.95 -2.92
N GLN A 555 25.01 -13.27 -3.10
CA GLN A 555 24.92 -14.21 -1.98
C GLN A 555 26.24 -14.33 -1.20
N GLU A 556 27.36 -14.48 -1.91
CA GLU A 556 28.61 -14.99 -1.34
C GLU A 556 29.70 -13.93 -1.19
N ASP A 557 29.71 -12.88 -2.01
CA ASP A 557 30.79 -11.88 -2.02
C ASP A 557 30.72 -11.00 -0.74
N PRO A 558 31.80 -10.94 0.07
CA PRO A 558 31.83 -10.15 1.30
C PRO A 558 31.54 -8.67 1.13
N HIS A 559 31.72 -8.11 -0.07
CA HIS A 559 31.47 -6.70 -0.38
C HIS A 559 30.04 -6.43 -0.87
N TRP A 560 29.31 -7.45 -1.33
CA TRP A 560 27.99 -7.27 -1.95
C TRP A 560 26.85 -7.91 -1.17
N ARG A 561 27.11 -8.95 -0.38
CA ARG A 561 26.08 -9.74 0.32
C ARG A 561 25.25 -9.02 1.37
N ASP A 562 25.71 -7.83 1.75
CA ASP A 562 25.03 -6.95 2.70
C ASP A 562 24.50 -5.68 2.03
N CYS A 563 24.62 -5.54 0.71
CA CYS A 563 24.00 -4.47 -0.06
C CYS A 563 22.63 -4.95 -0.57
N LEU A 564 21.58 -4.66 0.19
CA LEU A 564 20.24 -5.14 -0.08
C LEU A 564 19.60 -4.35 -1.22
N LEU A 565 18.84 -5.07 -2.03
CA LEU A 565 17.97 -4.52 -3.06
C LEU A 565 16.53 -4.79 -2.67
N PHE A 566 15.66 -3.83 -2.98
CA PHE A 566 14.24 -3.91 -2.68
C PHE A 566 13.50 -3.95 -4.01
N TYR A 567 12.83 -5.06 -4.25
CA TYR A 567 12.24 -5.37 -5.54
C TYR A 567 10.76 -5.01 -5.59
N GLU A 568 10.22 -4.93 -6.81
CA GLU A 568 8.79 -4.74 -7.07
C GLU A 568 7.94 -5.82 -6.41
N TYR A 569 8.32 -7.08 -6.62
CA TYR A 569 7.68 -8.26 -6.10
C TYR A 569 8.69 -9.39 -5.88
N PHE A 570 8.23 -10.47 -5.25
CA PHE A 570 9.08 -11.60 -4.88
C PHE A 570 8.50 -12.92 -5.36
N HIS A 571 9.37 -13.83 -5.75
CA HIS A 571 8.97 -15.14 -6.24
C HIS A 571 8.09 -15.87 -5.22
N GLY A 572 6.95 -16.37 -5.68
CA GLY A 572 5.90 -16.94 -4.83
C GLY A 572 6.33 -18.12 -3.96
N ASP A 573 7.36 -18.87 -4.36
CA ASP A 573 7.83 -20.06 -3.62
C ASP A 573 9.21 -19.96 -2.96
N ASN A 574 10.10 -19.08 -3.43
CA ASN A 574 11.50 -19.05 -2.98
C ASN A 574 12.00 -17.65 -2.58
N GLY A 575 11.16 -16.62 -2.69
CA GLY A 575 11.47 -15.28 -2.20
C GLY A 575 12.48 -14.49 -3.04
N ALA A 576 12.91 -14.98 -4.21
CA ALA A 576 13.80 -14.22 -5.09
C ALA A 576 13.17 -12.89 -5.52
N GLY A 577 13.94 -11.81 -5.46
CA GLY A 577 13.49 -10.48 -5.91
C GLY A 577 13.33 -10.41 -7.43
N LEU A 578 12.23 -9.83 -7.90
CA LEU A 578 11.83 -9.75 -9.31
C LEU A 578 11.24 -8.37 -9.65
N GLY A 579 11.17 -8.04 -10.94
CA GLY A 579 10.78 -6.70 -11.40
C GLY A 579 11.83 -5.65 -11.09
N ALA A 580 11.40 -4.39 -10.92
CA ALA A 580 12.31 -3.28 -10.64
C ALA A 580 13.11 -3.48 -9.35
N SER A 581 14.44 -3.41 -9.42
CA SER A 581 15.32 -3.84 -8.32
C SER A 581 15.63 -2.76 -7.27
N HIS A 582 15.22 -1.52 -7.51
CA HIS A 582 15.40 -0.39 -6.58
C HIS A 582 14.04 0.19 -6.15
N GLN A 583 13.00 -0.64 -6.18
CA GLN A 583 11.68 -0.29 -5.72
C GLN A 583 11.58 -0.33 -4.20
N THR A 584 12.49 0.39 -3.55
CA THR A 584 12.36 0.82 -2.16
C THR A 584 11.33 1.96 -2.05
N GLY A 585 10.19 1.76 -2.70
CA GLY A 585 8.95 2.49 -2.58
C GLY A 585 8.03 1.71 -1.65
N TRP A 586 7.04 1.00 -2.19
CA TRP A 586 6.14 0.21 -1.34
C TRP A 586 6.84 -0.91 -0.58
N THR A 587 7.96 -1.45 -1.08
CA THR A 587 8.67 -2.56 -0.42
C THR A 587 9.33 -2.08 0.87
N GLY A 588 9.56 -0.77 1.00
CA GLY A 588 9.99 -0.14 2.24
C GLY A 588 9.03 -0.37 3.42
N ILE A 589 7.76 -0.74 3.19
CA ILE A 589 6.81 -1.08 4.25
C ILE A 589 7.32 -2.18 5.20
N ILE A 590 8.25 -3.02 4.75
CA ILE A 590 8.86 -4.05 5.60
C ILE A 590 9.48 -3.45 6.86
N SER A 591 10.07 -2.25 6.79
CA SER A 591 10.64 -1.58 7.96
C SER A 591 9.57 -1.25 9.01
N ARG A 592 8.37 -0.87 8.58
CA ARG A 592 7.24 -0.59 9.47
C ARG A 592 6.67 -1.87 10.07
N ALA A 593 6.59 -2.95 9.30
CA ALA A 593 6.12 -4.24 9.80
C ALA A 593 7.08 -4.81 10.85
N MET A 594 8.40 -4.81 10.57
CA MET A 594 9.42 -5.22 11.55
C MET A 594 9.39 -4.34 12.81
N HIS A 595 9.29 -3.02 12.66
CA HIS A 595 9.17 -2.08 13.79
C HIS A 595 7.97 -2.44 14.68
N LEU A 596 6.78 -2.62 14.09
CA LEU A 596 5.55 -2.91 14.81
C LEU A 596 5.66 -4.13 15.73
N PHE A 597 6.09 -5.27 15.19
CA PHE A 597 6.17 -6.52 15.98
C PHE A 597 7.36 -6.54 16.95
N ALA A 598 8.38 -5.70 16.73
CA ALA A 598 9.47 -5.51 17.67
C ALA A 598 9.11 -4.61 18.86
N THR A 599 8.07 -3.76 18.73
CA THR A 599 7.71 -2.75 19.75
C THR A 599 6.35 -2.94 20.41
N THR A 600 5.53 -3.86 19.92
CA THR A 600 4.13 -3.98 20.36
C THR A 600 3.81 -5.43 20.70
N THR A 601 3.20 -5.71 21.86
CA THR A 601 2.74 -7.06 22.23
C THR A 601 1.24 -7.24 21.96
N PRO A 602 0.72 -8.49 21.89
CA PRO A 602 -0.72 -8.72 21.78
C PRO A 602 -1.53 -8.08 22.93
N GLU A 603 -1.03 -8.09 24.17
CA GLU A 603 -1.71 -7.47 25.32
C GLU A 603 -1.85 -5.96 25.16
N GLN A 604 -0.76 -5.30 24.72
CA GLN A 604 -0.77 -3.86 24.43
C GLN A 604 -1.78 -3.55 23.32
N PHE A 605 -1.85 -4.39 22.29
CA PHE A 605 -2.82 -4.25 21.20
C PHE A 605 -4.27 -4.44 21.67
N LEU A 606 -4.55 -5.34 22.60
CA LEU A 606 -5.89 -5.50 23.17
C LEU A 606 -6.27 -4.34 24.10
N GLN A 607 -5.32 -3.83 24.87
CA GLN A 607 -5.57 -2.71 25.78
C GLN A 607 -5.77 -1.40 25.01
N ALA A 608 -4.80 -1.01 24.18
CA ALA A 608 -4.79 0.28 23.49
C ALA A 608 -5.49 0.24 22.12
N GLY A 609 -5.86 -0.95 21.63
CA GLY A 609 -6.48 -1.12 20.33
C GLY A 609 -5.55 -0.64 19.21
N ARG A 610 -6.12 0.14 18.29
CA ARG A 610 -5.40 0.72 17.15
C ARG A 610 -4.22 1.62 17.56
N ALA A 611 -4.26 2.21 18.77
CA ALA A 611 -3.20 3.08 19.26
C ALA A 611 -1.90 2.33 19.52
N ALA A 612 -1.95 1.03 19.81
CA ALA A 612 -0.78 0.20 20.04
C ALA A 612 0.16 0.13 18.84
N ALA A 613 -0.36 0.35 17.62
CA ALA A 613 0.48 0.40 16.41
C ALA A 613 1.34 1.68 16.29
N PHE A 614 1.15 2.65 17.19
CA PHE A 614 1.79 3.97 17.12
C PHE A 614 2.52 4.36 18.41
N ILE A 615 2.22 3.68 19.53
CA ILE A 615 2.76 3.99 20.85
C ILE A 615 3.72 2.88 21.26
N GLU A 616 4.97 3.23 21.50
CA GLU A 616 5.93 2.37 22.16
C GLU A 616 5.63 2.41 23.66
N LEU A 617 4.83 1.45 24.15
CA LEU A 617 4.60 1.27 25.57
C LEU A 617 5.78 0.49 26.16
N PRO A 618 6.31 0.86 27.34
CA PRO A 618 7.37 0.10 27.98
C PRO A 618 6.96 -1.37 28.12
N VAL A 619 7.76 -2.29 27.57
CA VAL A 619 7.56 -3.73 27.75
C VAL A 619 7.83 -4.04 29.21
N ALA A 620 6.83 -4.58 29.92
CA ALA A 620 7.00 -4.99 31.31
C ALA A 620 8.11 -6.06 31.40
N GLY A 621 9.27 -5.68 31.94
CA GLY A 621 10.41 -6.58 32.15
C GLY A 621 11.77 -6.13 31.61
N ALA A 622 11.84 -5.06 30.80
CA ALA A 622 13.13 -4.58 30.25
C ALA A 622 14.02 -3.84 31.28
N ASP A 623 13.44 -3.31 32.36
CA ASP A 623 14.17 -2.56 33.39
C ASP A 623 14.78 -3.44 34.52
N ALA A 624 14.70 -4.77 34.41
CA ALA A 624 15.22 -5.67 35.44
C ALA A 624 16.69 -6.11 35.23
N ALA A 625 17.36 -5.64 34.17
CA ALA A 625 18.72 -6.09 33.79
C ALA A 625 19.80 -4.99 33.88
N SER A 626 19.54 -3.88 34.56
CA SER A 626 20.50 -2.79 34.78
C SER A 626 20.67 -2.45 36.27
N GLY A 627 20.74 -3.48 37.12
CA GLY A 627 21.12 -3.39 38.54
C GLY A 627 22.51 -3.96 38.80
#